data_AF-A0A0U1U031-F1
#
_entry.id   AF-A0A0U1U031-F1
#
_cell.length_a   1.000
_cell.length_b   1.000
_cell.length_c   1.000
_cell.angle_alpha   90.00
_cell.angle_beta   90.00
_cell.angle_gamma   90.00
#
_symmetry.space_group_name_H-M   'P 1'
#
loop_
_entity.id
_entity.type
_entity.pdbx_description
1 polymer ?
#
loop_
_entity_poly.entity_id
_entity_poly.type
_entity_poly.pdbx_seq_one_letter_code
_entity_poly.pdbx_strand_id
1 'polypeptide(L)'
;GMLFLVIGGLVSKKVDIDKEKGGVYECGYESNVRARVPFSLQFFLIGVIFLIFDVEIVLILPVPLTYSSGVILFWIFCFFVFILMFGLYFE
;
A
#
# COMPACT_ATOMS: atom_id res chain seq x y z
N GLY A 1 -1.13 4.64 -21.92
CA GLY A 1 -0.87 3.21 -21.68
C GLY A 1 -1.64 2.31 -22.61
N MET A 2 -2.98 2.25 -22.44
CA MET A 2 -3.84 1.30 -23.15
C MET A 2 -3.80 1.41 -24.68
N LEU A 3 -3.68 2.63 -25.23
CA LEU A 3 -3.62 2.86 -26.68
C LEU A 3 -2.34 2.27 -27.32
N PHE A 4 -1.21 2.36 -26.63
CA PHE A 4 0.07 1.78 -27.08
C PHE A 4 0.02 0.26 -27.09
N LEU A 5 -0.65 -0.36 -26.12
CA LEU A 5 -0.83 -1.82 -26.07
C LEU A 5 -1.70 -2.32 -27.24
N VAL A 6 -2.75 -1.58 -27.60
CA VAL A 6 -3.62 -1.94 -28.73
C VAL A 6 -2.87 -1.83 -30.05
N ILE A 7 -2.14 -0.75 -30.28
CA ILE A 7 -1.34 -0.57 -31.51
C ILE A 7 -0.25 -1.64 -31.59
N GLY A 8 0.46 -1.91 -30.48
CA GLY A 8 1.47 -2.97 -30.42
C GLY A 8 0.89 -4.36 -30.68
N GLY A 9 -0.32 -4.65 -30.17
CA GLY A 9 -1.01 -5.93 -30.41
C GLY A 9 -1.49 -6.10 -31.85
N LEU A 10 -1.88 -5.02 -32.53
CA LEU A 10 -2.31 -5.05 -33.94
C LEU A 10 -1.13 -5.16 -34.91
N VAL A 11 0.02 -4.57 -34.58
CA VAL A 11 1.24 -4.61 -35.39
C VAL A 11 2.04 -5.90 -35.14
N SER A 12 1.90 -6.53 -33.97
CA SER A 12 2.66 -7.73 -33.62
C SER A 12 2.25 -8.95 -34.44
N LYS A 13 3.22 -9.57 -35.11
CA LYS A 13 3.06 -10.84 -35.81
C LYS A 13 2.90 -11.95 -34.76
N LYS A 14 1.79 -12.68 -34.78
CA LYS A 14 1.59 -13.84 -33.88
C LYS A 14 2.68 -14.88 -34.17
N VAL A 15 3.68 -14.94 -33.30
CA VAL A 15 4.69 -16.01 -33.27
C VAL A 15 4.00 -17.20 -32.62
N ASP A 16 4.01 -18.35 -33.29
CA ASP A 16 3.61 -19.62 -32.67
C ASP A 16 4.40 -19.78 -31.37
N ILE A 17 3.67 -19.94 -30.27
CA ILE A 17 4.25 -19.96 -28.93
C ILE A 17 5.01 -21.27 -28.81
N ASP A 18 6.29 -21.27 -29.20
CA ASP A 18 7.21 -22.35 -28.90
C ASP A 18 7.13 -22.64 -27.40
N LYS A 19 6.88 -23.89 -27.02
CA LYS A 19 6.78 -24.31 -25.61
C LYS A 19 8.00 -23.91 -24.77
N GLU A 20 9.15 -23.76 -25.42
CA GLU A 20 10.38 -23.30 -24.78
C GLU A 20 10.40 -21.79 -24.50
N LYS A 21 9.67 -20.97 -25.29
CA LYS A 21 9.49 -19.52 -25.08
C LYS A 21 8.41 -19.14 -24.08
N GLY A 22 7.49 -20.06 -23.81
CA GLY A 22 6.46 -19.90 -22.79
C GLY A 22 6.91 -20.32 -21.38
N GLY A 23 8.08 -20.95 -21.27
CA GLY A 23 8.70 -21.31 -19.99
C GLY A 23 9.46 -20.13 -19.39
N VAL A 24 9.53 -20.07 -18.06
CA VAL A 24 10.42 -19.13 -17.37
C VAL A 24 11.85 -19.54 -17.72
N TYR A 25 12.55 -18.70 -18.49
CA TYR A 25 13.93 -18.92 -18.90
C TYR A 25 14.90 -18.68 -17.73
N GLU A 26 14.89 -19.58 -16.77
CA GLU A 26 15.94 -19.63 -15.75
C GLU A 26 16.28 -21.10 -15.48
N CYS A 27 17.58 -21.39 -15.52
CA CYS A 27 18.17 -22.70 -15.25
C CYS A 27 17.42 -23.50 -14.16
N GLY A 28 16.64 -24.49 -14.59
CA GLY A 28 16.35 -25.71 -13.81
C GLY A 28 15.54 -25.56 -12.51
N TYR A 29 14.79 -24.48 -12.29
CA TYR A 29 13.88 -24.42 -11.13
C TYR A 29 12.43 -24.63 -11.55
N GLU A 30 11.86 -25.78 -11.15
CA GLU A 30 10.44 -26.04 -11.33
C GLU A 30 9.59 -25.16 -10.42
N SER A 31 8.51 -24.60 -10.96
CA SER A 31 7.54 -23.73 -10.27
C SER A 31 6.60 -24.47 -9.30
N ASN A 32 7.08 -25.53 -8.64
CA ASN A 32 6.40 -26.12 -7.48
C ASN A 32 6.81 -25.43 -6.17
N VAL A 33 6.94 -24.10 -6.20
CA VAL A 33 7.14 -23.32 -4.98
C VAL A 33 5.78 -23.28 -4.28
N ARG A 34 5.70 -23.93 -3.10
CA ARG A 34 4.51 -23.84 -2.24
C ARG A 34 4.15 -22.37 -2.09
N ALA A 35 2.86 -22.02 -2.23
CA ALA A 35 2.33 -20.65 -2.13
C ALA A 35 2.61 -19.96 -0.77
N ARG A 36 3.28 -20.64 0.17
CA ARG A 36 3.75 -20.10 1.44
C ARG A 36 5.27 -20.06 1.44
N VAL A 37 5.79 -19.07 0.73
CA VAL A 37 7.16 -18.57 0.95
C VAL A 37 7.19 -18.01 2.38
N PRO A 38 8.23 -18.26 3.20
CA PRO A 38 8.31 -17.66 4.52
C PRO A 38 8.26 -16.14 4.39
N PHE A 39 7.13 -15.58 4.82
CA PHE A 39 6.87 -14.16 4.76
C PHE A 39 7.69 -13.48 5.85
N SER A 40 8.41 -12.42 5.50
CA SER A 40 9.09 -11.63 6.52
C SER A 40 8.02 -10.86 7.31
N LEU A 41 8.00 -11.06 8.62
CA LEU A 41 7.11 -10.30 9.51
C LEU A 41 7.40 -8.79 9.47
N GLN A 42 8.59 -8.39 9.02
CA GLN A 42 8.97 -6.99 8.85
C GLN A 42 8.11 -6.32 7.77
N PHE A 43 7.90 -6.97 6.62
CA PHE A 43 7.03 -6.41 5.57
C PHE A 43 5.56 -6.37 6.01
N PHE A 44 5.14 -7.31 6.85
CA PHE A 44 3.81 -7.27 7.46
C PHE A 44 3.61 -6.05 8.36
N LEU A 45 4.55 -5.86 9.30
CA LEU A 45 4.47 -4.82 10.32
C LEU A 45 4.50 -3.43 9.70
N ILE A 46 5.31 -3.21 8.66
CA ILE A 46 5.31 -1.94 7.92
C ILE A 46 3.92 -1.64 7.35
N GLY A 47 3.22 -2.65 6.82
CA GLY A 47 1.87 -2.48 6.29
C GLY A 47 0.82 -2.17 7.38
N VAL A 48 0.95 -2.79 8.56
CA VAL A 48 0.06 -2.52 9.71
C VAL A 48 0.30 -1.12 10.27
N ILE A 49 1.56 -0.74 10.50
CA ILE A 49 1.94 0.59 11.00
C ILE A 49 1.48 1.68 10.02
N PHE A 50 1.66 1.47 8.72
CA PHE A 50 1.19 2.40 7.69
C PHE A 50 -0.34 2.59 7.74
N LEU A 51 -1.09 1.50 7.93
CA LEU A 51 -2.54 1.55 8.03
C LEU A 51 -3.00 2.32 9.28
N ILE A 52 -2.37 2.07 10.43
CA ILE A 52 -2.71 2.77 11.69
C ILE A 52 -2.40 4.26 11.55
N PHE A 53 -1.22 4.61 11.04
CA PHE A 53 -0.81 6.00 10.82
C PHE A 53 -1.72 6.75 9.84
N ASP A 54 -2.21 6.10 8.77
CA ASP A 54 -3.17 6.71 7.84
C ASP A 54 -4.51 7.04 8.53
N VAL A 55 -4.99 6.16 9.42
CA VAL A 55 -6.20 6.42 10.22
C VAL A 55 -6.00 7.59 11.18
N GLU A 56 -4.83 7.71 11.82
CA GLU A 56 -4.52 8.84 12.71
C GLU A 56 -4.50 10.18 11.97
N ILE A 57 -3.94 10.23 10.76
CA ILE A 57 -3.96 11.45 9.92
C ILE A 57 -5.39 11.87 9.59
N VAL A 58 -6.26 10.91 9.23
CA VAL A 58 -7.68 11.20 8.93
C VAL A 58 -8.38 11.81 10.15
N LEU A 59 -8.06 11.35 11.36
CA LEU A 59 -8.60 11.88 12.61
C LEU A 59 -8.08 13.29 12.96
N ILE A 60 -6.89 13.68 12.47
CA ILE A 60 -6.31 15.02 12.63
C ILE A 60 -6.87 16.02 11.59
N LEU A 61 -7.34 15.56 10.44
CA LEU A 61 -7.89 16.39 9.34
C LEU A 61 -8.90 17.49 9.77
N PRO A 62 -9.85 17.28 10.72
CA PRO A 62 -10.83 18.30 11.07
C PRO A 62 -10.31 19.45 11.95
N VAL A 63 -9.03 19.48 12.34
CA VAL A 63 -8.46 20.55 13.20
C VAL A 63 -8.66 21.97 12.65
N PRO A 64 -8.48 22.26 11.35
CA PRO A 64 -8.69 23.62 10.82
C PRO A 64 -10.17 24.04 10.88
N LEU A 65 -11.10 23.07 10.79
CA LEU A 65 -12.54 23.33 10.84
C LEU A 65 -12.98 23.72 12.25
N THR A 66 -12.32 23.20 13.28
CA THR A 66 -12.71 23.43 14.67
C THR A 66 -12.21 24.78 15.20
N TYR A 67 -11.20 25.39 14.57
CA TYR A 67 -10.69 26.71 14.94
C TYR A 67 -11.79 27.79 14.92
N SER A 68 -12.73 27.70 13.97
CA SER A 68 -13.85 28.65 13.87
C SER A 68 -15.04 28.31 14.78
N SER A 69 -15.07 27.11 15.37
CA SER A 69 -16.24 26.58 16.09
C SER A 69 -16.30 26.95 17.58
N GLY A 70 -15.24 27.57 18.12
CA GLY A 70 -15.19 28.11 19.48
C GLY A 70 -14.06 27.54 20.34
N VAL A 71 -13.72 28.26 21.42
CA VAL A 71 -12.55 27.98 22.28
C VAL A 71 -12.64 26.61 22.97
N ILE A 72 -13.83 26.17 23.38
CA ILE A 72 -14.03 24.89 24.06
C ILE A 72 -13.74 23.70 23.13
N LEU A 73 -14.25 23.75 21.90
CA LEU A 73 -14.01 22.69 20.90
C LEU A 73 -12.54 22.61 20.51
N PHE A 74 -11.85 23.76 20.43
CA PHE A 74 -10.40 23.80 20.21
C PHE A 74 -9.62 23.07 21.31
N TRP A 75 -9.93 23.32 22.59
CA TRP A 75 -9.27 22.64 23.71
C TRP A 75 -9.51 21.13 23.74
N ILE A 76 -10.73 20.68 23.43
CA ILE A 76 -11.06 19.26 23.32
C ILE A 76 -10.22 18.60 22.20
N PHE A 77 -10.11 19.27 21.04
CA PHE A 77 -9.30 18.78 19.93
C PHE A 77 -7.80 18.76 20.26
N CYS A 78 -7.26 19.76 20.96
CA CYS A 78 -5.86 19.73 21.41
C CYS A 78 -5.58 18.55 22.35
N PHE A 79 -6.50 18.25 23.27
CA PHE A 79 -6.36 17.09 24.16
C PHE A 79 -6.42 15.77 23.38
N PHE A 80 -7.31 15.68 22.39
CA PHE A 80 -7.40 14.52 21.50
C PHE A 80 -6.11 14.29 20.71
N VAL A 81 -5.52 15.35 20.13
CA VAL A 81 -4.22 15.26 19.43
C VAL A 81 -3.09 14.86 20.37
N PHE A 82 -3.10 15.32 21.63
CA PHE A 82 -2.12 14.90 22.63
C PHE A 82 -2.16 13.40 22.90
N ILE A 83 -3.36 12.81 22.97
CA ILE A 83 -3.52 11.36 23.13
C ILE A 83 -2.95 10.61 21.92
N LEU A 84 -3.25 11.07 20.70
CA LEU A 84 -2.70 10.48 19.47
C LEU A 84 -1.17 10.51 19.43
N MET A 85 -0.56 11.63 19.84
CA MET A 85 0.91 11.75 19.95
C MET A 85 1.51 10.74 20.92
N PHE A 86 0.80 10.41 22.01
CA PHE A 86 1.24 9.40 22.96
C PHE A 86 1.11 7.98 22.40
N GLY A 87 0.06 7.73 21.60
CA GLY A 87 -0.12 6.47 20.87
C GLY A 87 1.01 6.22 19.88
N LEU A 88 1.35 7.24 19.08
CA LEU A 88 2.44 7.19 18.10
C LEU A 88 3.83 6.98 18.74
N TYR A 89 4.04 7.40 19.99
CA TYR A 89 5.30 7.14 20.70
C TYR A 89 5.44 5.66 21.13
N PHE A 90 4.32 4.97 21.33
CA PHE A 90 4.33 3.57 21.79
C PHE A 90 4.48 2.56 20.64
N GLU A 91 3.96 2.90 19.47
CA GLU A 91 4.12 2.12 18.24
C GLU A 91 5.56 2.11 17.71
#